data_AF-A0A7Y6CYS5-F1
#
_entry.id   AF-A0A7Y6CYS5-F1
#
_cell.length_a   1.000
_cell.length_b   1.000
_cell.length_c   1.000
_cell.angle_alpha   90.00
_cell.angle_beta   90.00
_cell.angle_gamma   90.00
#
_symmetry.space_group_name_H-M   'P 1'
#
loop_
_entity.id
_entity.type
_entity.pdbx_description
1 polymer ?
#
loop_
_entity_poly.entity_id
_entity_poly.type
_entity_poly.pdbx_seq_one_letter_code
_entity_poly.pdbx_strand_id
1 'polypeptide(L)'
;MDITKITAISAIVFGLAGMAAPLTYAQDMQGTVAYMNGGIGAGEQAKLREAAKDYNLRLLFSEAKDGAYVSNVKLDITDHHDKSVFHLPSAGPMTNLKLPAGQYQVTAIYNGVKKTSKVSVGEKPVSLSFNWVHQDN
;
A
#
# COMPACT_ATOMS: atom_id res chain seq x y z
N MET A 1 27.34 26.70 48.12
CA MET A 1 28.63 26.87 47.44
C MET A 1 28.97 25.53 46.80
N ASP A 2 29.03 25.55 45.48
CA ASP A 2 29.07 24.44 44.52
C ASP A 2 30.26 23.50 44.67
N ILE A 3 30.06 22.23 44.28
CA ILE A 3 30.95 21.37 43.45
C ILE A 3 30.38 19.93 43.46
N THR A 4 30.39 19.07 42.44
CA THR A 4 30.58 19.09 40.99
C THR A 4 30.16 17.69 40.51
N LYS A 5 29.61 17.61 39.29
CA LYS A 5 29.24 16.40 38.54
C LYS A 5 30.39 15.38 38.45
N ILE A 6 30.09 14.09 38.27
CA ILE A 6 30.63 13.14 37.25
C ILE A 6 29.98 11.78 37.50
N THR A 7 29.09 11.35 36.62
CA THR A 7 28.65 9.95 36.51
C THR A 7 29.22 9.41 35.20
N ALA A 8 30.17 8.49 35.29
CA ALA A 8 30.77 7.78 34.15
C ALA A 8 30.20 6.34 34.12
N ILE A 9 29.59 5.88 33.01
CA ILE A 9 30.17 5.00 31.95
C ILE A 9 30.53 3.62 32.55
N SER A 10 30.06 2.43 32.13
CA SER A 10 29.36 1.90 30.95
C SER A 10 29.00 0.44 31.26
N ALA A 11 28.01 -0.14 30.58
CA ALA A 11 28.12 -1.49 30.01
C ALA A 11 26.97 -1.73 29.02
N ILE A 12 27.29 -1.62 27.75
CA ILE A 12 26.46 -2.07 26.63
C ILE A 12 26.59 -3.60 26.57
N VAL A 13 25.47 -4.32 26.65
CA VAL A 13 25.39 -5.70 26.16
C VAL A 13 24.47 -5.73 24.95
N PHE A 14 25.09 -5.89 23.78
CA PHE A 14 24.45 -6.21 22.52
C PHE A 14 23.91 -7.65 22.60
N GLY A 15 22.60 -7.80 22.74
CA GLY A 15 21.90 -9.05 22.44
C GLY A 15 21.36 -9.01 21.02
N LEU A 16 22.00 -9.74 20.11
CA LEU A 16 21.49 -9.98 18.75
C LEU A 16 20.22 -10.83 18.83
N ALA A 17 19.06 -10.18 18.95
CA ALA A 17 17.78 -10.83 18.69
C ALA A 17 17.54 -10.84 17.17
N GLY A 18 18.15 -11.81 16.48
CA GLY A 18 17.73 -12.23 15.15
C GLY A 18 16.36 -12.92 15.24
N MET A 19 15.32 -12.16 15.53
CA MET A 19 13.95 -12.64 15.34
C MET A 19 13.64 -12.45 13.86
N ALA A 20 13.66 -13.55 13.11
CA ALA A 20 12.89 -13.62 11.88
C ALA A 20 11.44 -13.38 12.28
N ALA A 21 11.00 -12.12 12.18
CA ALA A 21 9.60 -11.79 12.34
C ALA A 21 8.85 -12.68 11.35
N PRO A 22 7.76 -13.37 11.76
CA PRO A 22 6.84 -13.84 10.76
C PRO A 22 6.51 -12.62 9.89
N LEU A 23 6.72 -12.70 8.58
CA LEU A 23 6.17 -11.73 7.64
C LEU A 23 4.65 -11.95 7.67
N THR A 24 4.04 -11.56 8.79
CA THR A 24 2.61 -11.43 8.96
C THR A 24 2.26 -10.27 8.06
N TYR A 25 1.86 -10.58 6.83
CA TYR A 25 1.13 -9.64 6.00
C TYR A 25 -0.14 -9.33 6.75
N ALA A 26 -0.09 -8.28 7.57
CA ALA A 26 -1.21 -7.85 8.36
C ALA A 26 -2.30 -7.41 7.38
N GLN A 27 -3.48 -8.00 7.52
CA GLN A 27 -4.67 -7.37 7.00
C GLN A 27 -4.82 -6.08 7.79
N ASP A 28 -4.37 -4.98 7.18
CA ASP A 28 -4.42 -3.69 7.81
C ASP A 28 -5.83 -3.10 7.63
N MET A 29 -6.20 -2.25 8.58
CA MET A 29 -7.42 -1.46 8.49
C MET A 29 -7.09 0.01 8.59
N GLN A 30 -7.67 0.80 7.68
CA GLN A 30 -7.70 2.24 7.78
C GLN A 30 -9.15 2.68 7.93
N GLY A 31 -9.53 3.09 9.14
CA GLY A 31 -10.92 3.29 9.49
C GLY A 31 -11.71 1.97 9.33
N THR A 32 -12.70 1.95 8.45
CA THR A 32 -13.55 0.78 8.17
C THR A 32 -13.12 0.02 6.91
N VAL A 33 -12.04 0.43 6.25
CA VAL A 33 -11.56 -0.20 5.01
C VAL A 33 -10.50 -1.23 5.35
N ALA A 34 -10.83 -2.51 5.13
CA ALA A 34 -9.84 -3.58 5.16
C ALA A 34 -9.06 -3.60 3.84
N TYR A 35 -7.74 -3.72 3.92
CA TYR A 35 -6.90 -3.77 2.73
C TYR A 35 -5.73 -4.75 2.88
N MET A 36 -5.22 -5.18 1.73
CA MET A 36 -3.96 -5.89 1.60
C MET A 36 -3.12 -5.22 0.53
N ASN A 37 -1.88 -4.90 0.86
CA ASN A 37 -0.93 -4.22 -0.01
C ASN A 37 0.37 -5.04 -0.11
N GLY A 38 0.93 -5.18 -1.31
CA GLY A 38 2.19 -5.91 -1.53
C GLY A 38 2.37 -6.38 -2.96
N GLY A 39 2.96 -7.57 -3.14
CA GLY A 39 3.07 -8.21 -4.46
C GLY A 39 4.44 -8.03 -5.13
N ILE A 40 5.48 -7.73 -4.34
CA ILE A 40 6.87 -7.69 -4.83
C ILE A 40 7.44 -9.12 -4.93
N GLY A 41 7.08 -10.01 -3.99
CA GLY A 41 7.48 -11.42 -3.99
C GLY A 41 6.42 -12.37 -4.58
N ALA A 42 6.85 -13.42 -5.28
CA ALA A 42 5.94 -14.41 -5.88
C ALA A 42 4.98 -15.06 -4.86
N GLY A 43 5.44 -15.32 -3.63
CA GLY A 43 4.62 -15.84 -2.54
C GLY A 43 3.56 -14.84 -2.05
N GLU A 44 3.89 -13.55 -2.02
CA GLU A 44 2.93 -12.48 -1.70
C GLU A 44 1.85 -12.40 -2.77
N GLN A 45 2.27 -12.41 -4.03
CA GLN A 45 1.35 -12.34 -5.15
C GLN A 45 0.38 -13.52 -5.17
N ALA A 46 0.85 -14.73 -4.85
CA ALA A 46 -0.01 -15.91 -4.76
C ALA A 46 -1.09 -15.73 -3.68
N LYS A 47 -0.70 -15.24 -2.49
CA LYS A 47 -1.64 -14.97 -1.39
C LYS A 47 -2.59 -13.82 -1.68
N LEU A 48 -2.11 -12.73 -2.28
CA LEU A 48 -2.95 -11.61 -2.74
C LEU A 48 -3.98 -12.08 -3.78
N ARG A 49 -3.61 -13.00 -4.67
CA ARG A 49 -4.52 -13.60 -5.64
C ARG A 49 -5.53 -14.55 -5.00
N GLU A 50 -5.13 -15.31 -3.97
CA GLU A 50 -6.03 -16.21 -3.24
C GLU A 50 -7.05 -15.43 -2.40
N ALA A 51 -6.57 -14.41 -1.68
CA ALA A 51 -7.40 -13.54 -0.84
C ALA A 51 -8.24 -12.56 -1.67
N ALA A 52 -7.92 -12.35 -2.95
CA ALA A 52 -8.60 -11.41 -3.85
C ALA A 52 -10.13 -11.62 -3.93
N LYS A 53 -10.63 -12.83 -3.67
CA LYS A 53 -12.06 -13.14 -3.64
C LYS A 53 -12.82 -12.41 -2.52
N ASP A 54 -12.13 -12.05 -1.44
CA ASP A 54 -12.71 -11.40 -0.27
C ASP A 54 -12.76 -9.87 -0.44
N TYR A 55 -12.03 -9.32 -1.41
CA TYR A 55 -11.93 -7.91 -1.74
C TYR A 55 -12.75 -7.56 -2.98
N ASN A 56 -13.35 -6.37 -3.01
CA ASN A 56 -14.21 -5.92 -4.11
C ASN A 56 -13.57 -4.85 -4.99
N LEU A 57 -12.39 -4.35 -4.62
CA LEU A 57 -11.53 -3.53 -5.47
C LEU A 57 -10.11 -4.10 -5.49
N ARG A 58 -9.53 -4.28 -6.67
CA ARG A 58 -8.16 -4.76 -6.88
C ARG A 58 -7.40 -3.79 -7.76
N LEU A 59 -6.25 -3.34 -7.30
CA LEU A 59 -5.41 -2.37 -7.99
C LEU A 59 -4.10 -3.04 -8.39
N LEU A 60 -3.68 -2.77 -9.62
CA LEU A 60 -2.39 -3.20 -10.16
C LEU A 60 -1.64 -1.98 -10.69
N PHE A 61 -0.37 -1.84 -10.32
CA PHE A 61 0.47 -0.73 -10.72
C PHE A 61 1.66 -1.23 -11.53
N SER A 62 1.84 -0.69 -12.74
CA SER A 62 2.95 -1.06 -13.62
C SER A 62 3.47 0.07 -14.51
N GLU A 63 4.64 -0.13 -15.09
CA GLU A 63 5.20 0.72 -16.15
C GLU A 63 5.01 0.10 -17.54
N ALA A 64 4.81 0.94 -18.57
CA ALA A 64 4.52 0.53 -19.95
C ALA A 64 5.72 -0.13 -20.66
N LYS A 65 6.94 0.32 -20.36
CA LYS A 65 8.13 -0.03 -21.15
C LYS A 65 8.44 -1.52 -21.07
N ASP A 66 8.33 -2.09 -19.87
CA ASP A 66 8.68 -3.48 -19.59
C ASP A 66 7.55 -4.28 -18.93
N GLY A 67 6.37 -3.66 -18.71
CA GLY A 67 5.31 -4.25 -17.89
C GLY A 67 5.70 -4.40 -16.42
N ALA A 68 6.81 -3.78 -16.00
CA ALA A 68 7.38 -3.92 -14.67
C ALA A 68 6.41 -3.43 -13.60
N TYR A 69 6.25 -4.24 -12.56
CA TYR A 69 5.45 -3.91 -11.39
C TYR A 69 6.14 -2.83 -10.56
N VAL A 70 5.40 -1.76 -10.24
CA VAL A 70 5.94 -0.60 -9.52
C VAL A 70 5.41 -0.51 -8.10
N SER A 71 6.25 0.02 -7.20
CA SER A 71 5.89 0.32 -5.82
C SER A 71 6.09 1.81 -5.54
N ASN A 72 5.89 2.24 -4.29
CA ASN A 72 5.96 3.66 -3.89
C ASN A 72 4.93 4.53 -4.63
N VAL A 73 3.77 3.95 -4.92
CA VAL A 73 2.64 4.67 -5.53
C VAL A 73 1.86 5.35 -4.41
N LYS A 74 1.70 6.67 -4.47
CA LYS A 74 0.77 7.37 -3.58
C LYS A 74 -0.65 7.09 -4.06
N LEU A 75 -1.45 6.47 -3.22
CA LEU A 75 -2.81 6.06 -3.51
C LEU A 75 -3.78 6.86 -2.65
N ASP A 76 -4.77 7.47 -3.30
CA ASP A 76 -5.89 8.15 -2.66
C ASP A 76 -7.20 7.69 -3.27
N ILE A 77 -8.18 7.36 -2.45
CA ILE A 77 -9.52 6.98 -2.88
C ILE A 77 -10.52 7.91 -2.20
N THR A 78 -11.34 8.57 -3.01
CA THR A 78 -12.43 9.43 -2.54
C THR A 78 -13.78 8.84 -2.92
N ASP A 79 -14.81 9.12 -2.12
CA ASP A 79 -16.20 8.82 -2.49
C ASP A 79 -16.75 9.87 -3.48
N HIS A 80 -18.02 9.71 -3.87
CA HIS A 80 -18.73 10.62 -4.76
C HIS A 80 -18.95 12.06 -4.21
N HIS A 81 -18.70 12.30 -2.92
CA HIS A 81 -18.72 13.62 -2.30
C HIS A 81 -17.31 14.21 -2.15
N ASP A 82 -16.32 13.65 -2.86
CA ASP A 82 -14.90 14.02 -2.78
C ASP A 82 -14.29 13.84 -1.37
N LYS A 83 -14.92 13.03 -0.51
CA LYS A 83 -14.37 12.70 0.81
C LYS A 83 -13.36 11.57 0.68
N SER A 84 -12.15 11.77 1.21
CA SER A 84 -11.14 10.70 1.28
C SER A 84 -11.62 9.56 2.18
N VAL A 85 -11.67 8.35 1.62
CA VAL A 85 -12.08 7.11 2.29
C VAL A 85 -10.90 6.18 2.55
N PHE A 86 -9.84 6.31 1.75
CA PHE A 86 -8.62 5.53 1.90
C PHE A 86 -7.42 6.29 1.34
N HIS A 87 -6.30 6.22 2.04
CA HIS A 87 -5.04 6.83 1.65
C HIS A 87 -3.87 5.93 2.02
N LEU A 88 -2.99 5.66 1.05
CA LEU A 88 -1.74 4.95 1.29
C LEU A 88 -0.58 5.73 0.66
N PRO A 89 0.38 6.23 1.47
CA PRO A 89 1.45 7.08 0.95
C PRO A 89 2.47 6.32 0.08
N SER A 90 2.55 4.99 0.22
CA SER A 90 3.46 4.13 -0.54
C SER A 90 2.86 2.75 -0.75
N ALA A 91 2.02 2.61 -1.77
CA ALA A 91 1.46 1.33 -2.19
C ALA A 91 2.51 0.47 -2.94
N GLY A 92 2.43 -0.84 -2.74
CA GLY A 92 3.15 -1.84 -3.53
C GLY A 92 2.41 -2.14 -4.83
N PRO A 93 2.94 -3.00 -5.71
CA PRO A 93 2.39 -3.21 -7.05
C PRO A 93 0.96 -3.75 -7.10
N MET A 94 0.51 -4.41 -6.04
CA MET A 94 -0.83 -4.92 -5.89
C MET A 94 -1.44 -4.40 -4.59
N THR A 95 -2.63 -3.81 -4.69
CA THR A 95 -3.41 -3.41 -3.52
C THR A 95 -4.85 -3.89 -3.69
N ASN A 96 -5.32 -4.71 -2.76
CA ASN A 96 -6.70 -5.18 -2.69
C ASN A 96 -7.41 -4.44 -1.55
N LEU A 97 -8.62 -3.92 -1.81
CA LEU A 97 -9.40 -3.16 -0.85
C LEU A 97 -10.83 -3.67 -0.75
N LYS A 98 -11.38 -3.65 0.46
CA LYS A 98 -12.76 -3.95 0.76
C LYS A 98 -13.48 -2.65 1.11
N LEU A 99 -14.13 -2.08 0.11
CA LEU A 99 -14.88 -0.84 0.24
C LEU A 99 -16.37 -1.12 0.41
N PRO A 100 -17.12 -0.26 1.12
CA PRO A 100 -18.57 -0.27 1.03
C PRO A 100 -19.04 -0.15 -0.42
N ALA A 101 -20.20 -0.70 -0.75
CA ALA A 101 -20.75 -0.57 -2.09
C ALA A 101 -21.03 0.92 -2.41
N GLY A 102 -20.60 1.39 -3.58
CA GLY A 102 -20.68 2.81 -3.93
C GLY A 102 -19.80 3.20 -5.10
N GLN A 103 -19.81 4.50 -5.41
CA GLN A 103 -18.96 5.10 -6.45
C GLN A 103 -17.75 5.78 -5.80
N TYR A 104 -16.59 5.54 -6.39
CA TYR A 104 -15.32 6.04 -5.91
C TYR A 104 -14.48 6.60 -7.06
N GLN A 105 -13.58 7.50 -6.69
CA GLN A 105 -12.49 7.96 -7.55
C GLN A 105 -11.17 7.49 -6.96
N VAL A 106 -10.42 6.72 -7.74
CA VAL A 106 -9.09 6.22 -7.38
C VAL A 106 -8.04 7.10 -8.06
N THR A 107 -7.18 7.72 -7.26
CA THR A 107 -6.05 8.52 -7.72
C THR A 107 -4.75 7.85 -7.32
N ALA A 108 -3.93 7.53 -8.31
CA ALA A 108 -2.62 6.93 -8.13
C ALA A 108 -1.54 7.87 -8.68
N ILE A 109 -0.51 8.15 -7.89
CA ILE A 109 0.60 9.01 -8.27
C ILE A 109 1.89 8.24 -8.13
N TYR A 110 2.65 8.16 -9.22
CA TYR A 110 3.92 7.47 -9.28
C TYR A 110 4.93 8.34 -10.03
N ASN A 111 6.12 8.53 -9.44
CA ASN A 111 7.17 9.43 -9.97
C ASN A 111 6.64 10.83 -10.37
N GLY A 112 5.72 11.38 -9.58
CA GLY A 112 5.10 12.69 -9.83
C GLY A 112 3.99 12.69 -10.89
N VAL A 113 3.80 11.60 -11.62
CA VAL A 113 2.74 11.48 -12.64
C VAL A 113 1.47 10.94 -12.02
N LYS A 114 0.40 11.76 -12.06
CA LYS A 114 -0.92 11.42 -11.52
C LYS A 114 -1.79 10.72 -12.57
N LYS A 115 -2.46 9.63 -12.17
CA LYS A 115 -3.54 9.00 -12.93
C LYS A 115 -4.77 8.84 -12.03
N THR A 116 -5.94 9.06 -12.63
CA THR A 116 -7.22 8.99 -11.91
C THR A 116 -8.20 8.12 -12.67
N SER A 117 -9.02 7.34 -11.96
CA SER A 117 -10.06 6.49 -12.54
C SER A 117 -11.27 6.43 -11.63
N LYS A 118 -12.47 6.50 -12.21
CA LYS A 118 -13.73 6.31 -11.48
C LYS A 118 -14.12 4.84 -11.51
N VAL A 119 -14.64 4.33 -10.40
CA VAL A 119 -15.05 2.94 -10.26
C VAL A 119 -16.30 2.83 -9.41
N SER A 120 -17.21 1.96 -9.82
CA SER A 120 -18.35 1.53 -8.99
C SER A 120 -17.99 0.19 -8.37
N VAL A 121 -18.00 0.13 -7.05
CA VAL A 121 -17.69 -1.07 -6.27
C VAL A 121 -18.99 -1.61 -5.69
N GLY A 122 -19.21 -2.92 -5.78
CA GLY A 122 -20.42 -3.57 -5.30
C GLY A 122 -20.16 -5.04 -5.00
N GLU A 123 -21.13 -5.90 -5.29
CA GLU A 123 -20.98 -7.35 -5.11
C GLU A 123 -19.97 -7.96 -6.07
N LYS A 124 -19.89 -7.43 -7.30
CA LYS A 124 -18.93 -7.88 -8.31
C LYS A 124 -17.58 -7.19 -8.05
N PRO A 125 -16.49 -7.96 -7.85
CA PRO A 125 -15.16 -7.39 -7.72
C PRO A 125 -14.75 -6.66 -8.99
N VAL A 126 -14.13 -5.49 -8.84
CA VAL A 126 -13.58 -4.71 -9.95
C VAL A 126 -12.06 -4.67 -9.86
N SER A 127 -11.39 -4.81 -11.00
CA SER A 127 -9.95 -4.64 -11.11
C SER A 127 -9.63 -3.38 -11.91
N LEU A 128 -8.70 -2.57 -11.41
CA LEU A 128 -8.12 -1.43 -12.12
C LEU A 128 -6.62 -1.62 -12.25
N SER A 129 -6.10 -1.30 -13.42
CA SER A 129 -4.66 -1.29 -13.68
C SER A 129 -4.23 0.13 -14.04
N PHE A 130 -3.28 0.67 -13.31
CA PHE A 130 -2.63 1.94 -13.65
C PHE A 130 -1.29 1.64 -14.27
N ASN A 131 -1.15 2.03 -15.52
CA ASN A 131 0.08 1.85 -16.28
C ASN A 131 0.68 3.21 -16.63
N TRP A 132 1.92 3.48 -16.20
CA TRP A 132 2.66 4.71 -16.50
C TRP A 132 3.64 4.50 -17.65
N VAL A 133 3.65 5.42 -18.61
CA VAL A 133 4.74 5.52 -19.58
C VAL A 133 5.87 6.33 -18.95
N HIS A 134 7.10 5.84 -19.07
CA HIS A 134 8.27 6.66 -18.80
C HIS A 134 8.22 7.82 -19.79
N GLN A 135 8.10 9.07 -19.31
CA GLN A 135 8.32 10.21 -20.18
C GLN A 135 9.84 10.33 -20.31
N ASP A 136 10.38 9.80 -21.42
CA ASP A 136 11.74 10.13 -21.84
C ASP A 136 11.78 11.67 -22.02
N ASN A 137 12.50 12.36 -21.14
CA ASN A 137 12.76 13.80 -21.25
C ASN A 137 14.16 14.05 -21.78
#